data_AF-A0A8M9PKZ8-F1
#
_entry.id   AF-A0A8M9PKZ8-F1
#
_cell.length_a   1.000
_cell.length_b   1.000
_cell.length_c   1.000
_cell.angle_alpha   90.00
_cell.angle_beta   90.00
_cell.angle_gamma   90.00
#
_symmetry.space_group_name_H-M   'P 1'
#
loop_
_entity.id
_entity.type
_entity.pdbx_description
1 polymer ?
#
loop_
_entity_poly.entity_id
_entity_poly.type
_entity_poly.pdbx_seq_one_letter_code
_entity_poly.pdbx_strand_id
1 'polypeptide(L)'
;MADTANEPLSERRKLRKLGSIYEPLKLSILHREDEPLWEKLDRFYSAVKSTILNYQSPTTGLFPVKTCSTCKEAKVRDSLYCAASIWALALAYRRIDDDMGRTHELEHSAIKCMRGIMYCYMRQSDKVENFKQDPSPSTCLHSIFNVDTGDEVYPYKEYNHLQIDALSLFLLYLVEMICSGLQIIYNTDEVSFIQNLVFCVERAYRVPDFGMWERGSKYNNGSTELHSSSVGLAKAALEAINGFNLFGNQGCSWSVIFVDLDAHNRNRQTLCSLLPRESRSHNTDSALLPCISYPAFAVDDDALYSQTLDKIVRKLKGKYGFKRFLRDGFRTANEDKNRRHYKPAEMKLFDGIECEFPIFYIYMMIDGVFRGNPDQVKEYQELLQAVIFQSFEGHAVIPKYYHVPADFVEAEQKKHGSQKRFPSNSGRDGMLFLWGQALYNIAKLLVDGLISPKDIDPIHRYVPRQDQRNVSMRYSNQ
;
A
#
# COMPACT_ATOMS: atom_id res chain seq x y z
N MET A 1 -36.11 -64.52 -44.60
CA MET A 1 -34.80 -64.98 -44.12
C MET A 1 -33.81 -63.87 -44.38
N ALA A 2 -32.99 -63.55 -43.38
CA ALA A 2 -31.70 -62.89 -43.47
C ALA A 2 -31.64 -61.50 -44.18
N ASP A 3 -31.31 -60.42 -43.48
CA ASP A 3 -29.98 -60.06 -42.95
C ASP A 3 -29.04 -59.42 -43.97
N THR A 4 -28.16 -58.58 -43.41
CA THR A 4 -26.83 -58.14 -43.88
C THR A 4 -26.80 -56.98 -44.90
N ALA A 5 -26.30 -55.79 -44.50
CA ALA A 5 -24.88 -55.34 -44.45
C ALA A 5 -24.44 -54.79 -45.82
N ASN A 6 -23.63 -53.73 -46.00
CA ASN A 6 -22.55 -53.18 -45.19
C ASN A 6 -22.13 -51.79 -45.75
N GLU A 7 -21.94 -50.80 -44.86
CA GLU A 7 -20.99 -49.63 -44.86
C GLU A 7 -20.80 -48.66 -46.06
N PRO A 8 -20.32 -47.38 -45.88
CA PRO A 8 -19.31 -46.96 -44.88
C PRO A 8 -19.41 -45.53 -44.24
N LEU A 9 -18.48 -45.30 -43.29
CA LEU A 9 -17.93 -44.03 -42.77
C LEU A 9 -18.74 -43.24 -41.71
N SER A 10 -18.46 -43.53 -40.43
CA SER A 10 -18.84 -42.68 -39.29
C SER A 10 -17.73 -41.66 -38.94
N GLU A 11 -17.95 -40.38 -39.23
CA GLU A 11 -17.26 -39.27 -38.57
C GLU A 11 -17.79 -39.11 -37.14
N ARG A 12 -17.00 -39.49 -36.13
CA ARG A 12 -17.23 -39.08 -34.73
C ARG A 12 -16.44 -37.82 -34.41
N ARG A 13 -17.02 -36.64 -34.64
CA ARG A 13 -16.58 -35.39 -33.99
C ARG A 13 -16.92 -35.45 -32.49
N LYS A 14 -15.91 -35.74 -31.66
CA LYS A 14 -15.96 -35.52 -30.22
C LYS A 14 -15.98 -34.00 -29.94
N LEU A 15 -17.13 -33.47 -29.53
CA LEU A 15 -17.26 -32.15 -28.92
C LEU A 15 -16.36 -32.09 -27.66
N ARG A 16 -15.26 -31.35 -27.75
CA ARG A 16 -14.54 -30.85 -26.58
C ARG A 16 -15.47 -29.86 -25.85
N LYS A 17 -15.76 -30.12 -24.58
CA LYS A 17 -16.39 -29.16 -23.67
C LYS A 17 -15.60 -27.84 -23.72
N LEU A 18 -16.20 -26.77 -24.23
CA LEU A 18 -15.74 -25.42 -23.97
C LEU A 18 -15.88 -25.17 -22.47
N GLY A 19 -14.76 -24.95 -21.79
CA GLY A 19 -14.76 -24.41 -20.43
C GLY A 19 -15.38 -23.00 -20.43
N SER A 20 -16.06 -22.66 -19.33
CA SER A 20 -16.61 -21.33 -19.12
C SER A 20 -15.52 -20.26 -19.22
N ILE A 21 -15.82 -19.13 -19.88
CA ILE A 21 -14.93 -17.96 -20.04
C ILE A 21 -14.49 -17.35 -18.68
N TYR A 22 -15.09 -17.80 -17.58
CA TYR A 22 -14.85 -17.32 -16.21
C TYR A 22 -14.06 -18.28 -15.30
N GLU A 23 -13.57 -19.42 -15.80
CA GLU A 23 -12.73 -20.33 -15.01
C GLU A 23 -11.24 -20.14 -15.32
N PRO A 24 -10.39 -19.88 -14.31
CA PRO A 24 -8.97 -19.66 -14.53
C PRO A 24 -8.26 -20.97 -14.92
N LEU A 25 -7.47 -20.90 -15.99
CA LEU A 25 -6.46 -21.90 -16.32
C LEU A 25 -5.42 -21.95 -15.19
N LYS A 26 -5.44 -23.01 -14.38
CA LYS A 26 -4.39 -23.29 -13.40
C LYS A 26 -3.24 -24.00 -14.10
N LEU A 27 -2.22 -23.27 -14.54
CA LEU A 27 -0.90 -23.83 -14.80
C LEU A 27 -0.12 -23.79 -13.49
N SER A 28 0.07 -24.95 -12.88
CA SER A 28 0.90 -25.10 -11.68
C SER A 28 2.36 -24.80 -12.03
N ILE A 29 2.90 -23.69 -11.52
CA ILE A 29 4.35 -23.47 -11.52
C ILE A 29 4.92 -24.46 -10.49
N LEU A 30 5.61 -25.49 -10.98
CA LEU A 30 6.36 -26.43 -10.15
C LEU A 30 7.56 -25.67 -9.56
N HIS A 31 7.44 -25.24 -8.29
CA HIS A 31 8.58 -24.77 -7.53
C HIS A 31 9.55 -25.95 -7.31
N ARG A 32 10.79 -25.83 -7.79
CA ARG A 32 11.88 -26.75 -7.43
C ARG A 32 12.58 -26.17 -6.21
N GLU A 33 12.65 -26.93 -5.12
CA GLU A 33 13.28 -26.46 -3.87
C GLU A 33 14.78 -26.15 -4.07
N ASP A 34 15.45 -26.85 -5.00
CA ASP A 34 16.89 -26.74 -5.31
C ASP A 34 17.25 -25.67 -6.37
N GLU A 35 16.33 -24.75 -6.66
CA GLU A 35 16.60 -23.69 -7.64
C GLU A 35 17.63 -22.67 -7.13
N PRO A 36 18.65 -22.31 -7.93
CA PRO A 36 19.67 -21.37 -7.52
C PRO A 36 19.09 -19.96 -7.26
N LEU A 37 19.71 -19.22 -6.34
CA LEU A 37 19.23 -17.90 -5.90
C LEU A 37 18.98 -16.92 -7.06
N TRP A 38 19.88 -16.90 -8.05
CA TRP A 38 19.76 -16.01 -9.21
C TRP A 38 18.51 -16.29 -10.05
N GLU A 39 18.10 -17.56 -10.19
CA GLU A 39 16.91 -17.93 -10.99
C GLU A 39 15.62 -17.52 -10.25
N LYS A 40 15.60 -17.68 -8.92
CA LYS A 40 14.50 -17.15 -8.08
C LYS A 40 14.38 -15.64 -8.23
N LEU A 41 15.50 -14.91 -8.12
CA LEU A 41 15.52 -13.45 -8.27
C LEU A 41 15.15 -13.01 -9.70
N ASP A 42 15.49 -13.78 -10.73
CA ASP A 42 15.12 -13.50 -12.12
C ASP A 42 13.60 -13.54 -12.33
N ARG A 43 12.90 -14.50 -11.70
CA ARG A 43 11.44 -14.55 -11.72
C ARG A 43 10.79 -13.34 -11.06
N PHE A 44 11.33 -12.89 -9.92
CA PHE A 44 10.86 -11.66 -9.28
C PHE A 44 11.16 -10.42 -10.10
N TYR A 45 12.32 -10.36 -10.75
CA TYR A 45 12.69 -9.27 -11.66
C TYR A 45 11.75 -9.20 -12.85
N SER A 46 11.48 -10.34 -13.51
CA SER A 46 10.49 -10.43 -14.57
C SER A 46 9.10 -9.98 -14.10
N ALA A 47 8.66 -10.43 -12.92
CA ALA A 47 7.38 -10.01 -12.35
C ALA A 47 7.33 -8.50 -12.08
N VAL A 48 8.34 -7.92 -11.42
CA VAL A 48 8.42 -6.48 -11.12
C VAL A 48 8.51 -5.67 -12.41
N LYS A 49 9.25 -6.14 -13.41
CA LYS A 49 9.35 -5.51 -14.73
C LYS A 49 7.99 -5.42 -15.41
N SER A 50 7.31 -6.55 -15.57
CA SER A 50 6.04 -6.61 -16.30
C SER A 50 4.88 -5.96 -15.54
N THR A 51 4.85 -6.09 -14.21
CA THR A 51 3.66 -5.69 -13.41
C THR A 51 3.78 -4.33 -12.74
N ILE A 52 5.00 -3.79 -12.54
CA ILE A 52 5.24 -2.50 -11.87
C ILE A 52 6.00 -1.55 -12.79
N LEU A 53 7.25 -1.86 -13.15
CA LEU A 53 8.16 -0.92 -13.84
C LEU A 53 7.65 -0.52 -15.23
N ASN A 54 6.93 -1.40 -15.91
CA ASN A 54 6.30 -1.08 -17.20
C ASN A 54 5.31 0.11 -17.11
N TYR A 55 4.85 0.47 -15.90
CA TYR A 55 3.96 1.60 -15.65
C TYR A 55 4.66 2.80 -15.03
N GLN A 56 5.97 2.75 -14.79
CA GLN A 56 6.69 3.88 -14.25
C GLN A 56 6.80 4.99 -15.30
N SER A 57 6.46 6.21 -14.91
CA SER A 57 6.64 7.38 -15.76
C SER A 57 8.11 7.61 -16.10
N PRO A 58 8.48 7.74 -17.40
CA PRO A 58 9.84 8.01 -17.81
C PRO A 58 10.28 9.44 -17.47
N THR A 59 9.36 10.36 -17.20
CA THR A 59 9.68 11.75 -16.86
C THR A 59 9.78 11.95 -15.35
N THR A 60 8.73 11.59 -14.62
CA THR A 60 8.65 11.87 -13.17
C THR A 60 9.08 10.70 -12.30
N GLY A 61 9.02 9.46 -12.80
CA GLY A 61 9.18 8.26 -11.98
C GLY A 61 7.93 7.87 -11.17
N LEU A 62 6.82 8.62 -11.27
CA LEU A 62 5.55 8.31 -10.61
C LEU A 62 4.84 7.12 -11.27
N PHE A 63 3.88 6.54 -10.55
CA PHE A 63 3.06 5.43 -11.02
C PHE A 63 1.58 5.84 -11.14
N PRO A 64 0.88 5.44 -12.22
CA PRO A 64 -0.51 5.80 -12.40
C PRO A 64 -1.41 5.00 -11.43
N VAL A 65 -2.51 5.60 -11.00
CA VAL A 65 -3.51 4.96 -10.11
C VAL A 65 -4.18 3.76 -10.79
N LYS A 66 -4.27 3.79 -12.12
CA LYS A 66 -4.87 2.74 -12.95
C LYS A 66 -3.96 2.43 -14.11
N THR A 67 -3.88 1.17 -14.50
CA THR A 67 -3.05 0.72 -15.63
C THR A 67 -3.68 0.91 -17.01
N CYS A 68 -4.79 1.65 -17.11
CA CYS A 68 -5.35 2.05 -18.41
C CYS A 68 -4.58 3.24 -18.97
N SER A 69 -4.30 3.23 -20.29
CA SER A 69 -3.47 4.23 -20.98
C SER A 69 -3.97 5.68 -20.87
N THR A 70 -5.26 5.88 -20.56
CA THR A 70 -5.88 7.20 -20.39
C THR A 70 -5.73 7.77 -18.97
N CYS A 71 -5.28 6.98 -18.00
CA CYS A 71 -5.10 7.47 -16.63
C CYS A 71 -3.86 8.36 -16.56
N LYS A 72 -4.07 9.62 -16.17
CA LYS A 72 -2.99 10.59 -15.94
C LYS A 72 -2.78 10.92 -14.46
N GLU A 73 -3.49 10.24 -13.58
CA GLU A 73 -3.44 10.45 -12.14
C GLU A 73 -2.39 9.54 -11.50
N ALA A 74 -1.54 10.10 -10.66
CA ALA A 74 -0.59 9.38 -9.80
C ALA A 74 -0.84 9.76 -8.34
N LYS A 75 -1.14 8.78 -7.50
CA LYS A 75 -1.24 8.97 -6.04
C LYS A 75 0.11 8.77 -5.40
N VAL A 76 0.43 9.63 -4.42
CA VAL A 76 1.69 9.54 -3.68
C VAL A 76 1.82 8.18 -3.00
N ARG A 77 0.80 7.72 -2.27
CA ARG A 77 0.82 6.44 -1.55
C ARG A 77 1.07 5.24 -2.47
N ASP A 78 0.32 5.14 -3.57
CA ASP A 78 0.46 4.06 -4.54
C ASP A 78 1.87 4.05 -5.16
N SER A 79 2.40 5.23 -5.48
CA SER A 79 3.77 5.39 -6.02
C SER A 79 4.84 4.98 -5.00
N LEU A 80 4.67 5.34 -3.72
CA LEU A 80 5.59 4.95 -2.64
C LEU A 80 5.68 3.43 -2.49
N TYR A 81 4.55 2.71 -2.49
CA TYR A 81 4.59 1.25 -2.40
C TYR A 81 5.24 0.63 -3.64
N CYS A 82 5.00 1.18 -4.84
CA CYS A 82 5.71 0.73 -6.05
C CYS A 82 7.23 0.90 -5.90
N ALA A 83 7.69 2.07 -5.45
CA ALA A 83 9.10 2.33 -5.17
C ALA A 83 9.66 1.36 -4.11
N ALA A 84 8.92 1.11 -3.03
CA ALA A 84 9.31 0.18 -1.98
C ALA A 84 9.45 -1.26 -2.50
N SER A 85 8.57 -1.71 -3.41
CA SER A 85 8.69 -3.05 -4.02
C SER A 85 9.90 -3.18 -4.92
N ILE A 86 10.23 -2.14 -5.69
CA ILE A 86 11.40 -2.11 -6.56
C ILE A 86 12.67 -2.11 -5.71
N TRP A 87 12.71 -1.26 -4.68
CA TRP A 87 13.80 -1.18 -3.70
C TRP A 87 14.00 -2.50 -2.96
N ALA A 88 12.94 -3.15 -2.47
CA ALA A 88 13.03 -4.45 -1.81
C ALA A 88 13.65 -5.52 -2.70
N LEU A 89 13.30 -5.54 -4.00
CA LEU A 89 13.94 -6.44 -4.95
C LEU A 89 15.41 -6.09 -5.17
N ALA A 90 15.76 -4.80 -5.26
CA ALA A 90 17.14 -4.36 -5.39
C ALA A 90 18.00 -4.83 -4.19
N LEU A 91 17.47 -4.72 -2.97
CA LEU A 91 18.12 -5.23 -1.76
C LEU A 91 18.35 -6.75 -1.81
N ALA A 92 17.43 -7.50 -2.43
CA ALA A 92 17.60 -8.94 -2.65
C ALA A 92 18.75 -9.22 -3.63
N TYR A 93 18.87 -8.42 -4.70
CA TYR A 93 19.94 -8.53 -5.69
C TYR A 93 21.33 -8.15 -5.14
N ARG A 94 21.43 -7.28 -4.12
CA ARG A 94 22.71 -7.01 -3.44
C ARG A 94 23.37 -8.23 -2.80
N ARG A 95 22.64 -9.35 -2.66
CA ARG A 95 23.15 -10.61 -2.10
C ARG A 95 23.83 -11.50 -3.14
N ILE A 96 23.86 -11.11 -4.42
CA ILE A 96 24.57 -11.82 -5.49
C ILE A 96 25.69 -10.95 -6.05
N ASP A 97 26.81 -11.57 -6.44
CA ASP A 97 28.00 -10.86 -6.91
C ASP A 97 27.86 -10.30 -8.34
N ASP A 98 27.36 -11.12 -9.27
CA ASP A 98 27.07 -10.71 -10.65
C ASP A 98 25.55 -10.68 -10.86
N ASP A 99 24.98 -9.49 -10.75
CA ASP A 99 23.56 -9.22 -10.92
C ASP A 99 23.22 -8.72 -12.33
N MET A 100 24.19 -8.69 -13.25
CA MET A 100 24.05 -8.12 -14.59
C MET A 100 23.55 -6.66 -14.60
N GLY A 101 23.85 -5.88 -13.56
CA GLY A 101 23.46 -4.47 -13.42
C GLY A 101 22.03 -4.24 -12.93
N ARG A 102 21.32 -5.29 -12.50
CA ARG A 102 19.92 -5.21 -12.07
C ARG A 102 19.73 -4.42 -10.78
N THR A 103 20.64 -4.52 -9.82
CA THR A 103 20.60 -3.71 -8.59
C THR A 103 20.61 -2.23 -8.95
N HIS A 104 21.59 -1.80 -9.75
CA HIS A 104 21.71 -0.40 -10.15
C HIS A 104 20.44 0.12 -10.84
N GLU A 105 19.88 -0.66 -11.78
CA GLU A 105 18.64 -0.30 -12.44
C GLU A 105 17.47 -0.13 -11.45
N LEU A 106 17.26 -1.12 -10.59
CA LEU A 106 16.15 -1.12 -9.64
C LEU A 106 16.30 0.00 -8.61
N GLU A 107 17.49 0.22 -8.07
CA GLU A 107 17.77 1.32 -7.14
C GLU A 107 17.49 2.68 -7.78
N HIS A 108 18.01 2.92 -8.98
CA HIS A 108 17.79 4.19 -9.68
C HIS A 108 16.32 4.39 -10.07
N SER A 109 15.57 3.32 -10.34
CA SER A 109 14.12 3.40 -10.53
C SER A 109 13.39 3.83 -9.24
N ALA A 110 13.74 3.24 -8.10
CA ALA A 110 13.17 3.63 -6.81
C ALA A 110 13.53 5.08 -6.44
N ILE A 111 14.80 5.47 -6.60
CA ILE A 111 15.29 6.86 -6.41
C ILE A 111 14.51 7.82 -7.30
N LYS A 112 14.31 7.48 -8.59
CA LYS A 112 13.56 8.32 -9.52
C LYS A 112 12.14 8.58 -9.04
N CYS A 113 11.44 7.55 -8.55
CA CYS A 113 10.10 7.71 -8.00
C CYS A 113 10.07 8.63 -6.77
N MET A 114 10.96 8.40 -5.81
CA MET A 114 11.06 9.22 -4.59
C MET A 114 11.37 10.68 -4.92
N ARG A 115 12.31 10.92 -5.85
CA ARG A 115 12.63 12.25 -6.35
C ARG A 115 11.48 12.89 -7.13
N GLY A 116 10.71 12.10 -7.88
CA GLY A 116 9.48 12.54 -8.54
C GLY A 116 8.44 13.07 -7.57
N ILE A 117 8.20 12.36 -6.48
CA ILE A 117 7.28 12.79 -5.41
C ILE A 117 7.82 14.08 -4.76
N MET A 118 9.11 14.13 -4.43
CA MET A 118 9.74 15.33 -3.87
C MET A 118 9.62 16.53 -4.80
N TYR A 119 9.86 16.35 -6.11
CA TYR A 119 9.67 17.40 -7.12
C TYR A 119 8.22 17.94 -7.11
N CYS A 120 7.22 17.07 -7.02
CA CYS A 120 5.81 17.47 -6.94
C CYS A 120 5.50 18.26 -5.65
N TYR A 121 6.11 17.89 -4.53
CA TYR A 121 5.95 18.61 -3.27
C TYR A 121 6.70 19.95 -3.24
N MET A 122 7.93 20.02 -3.72
CA MET A 122 8.72 21.26 -3.74
C MET A 122 8.05 22.37 -4.56
N ARG A 123 7.34 22.00 -5.64
CA ARG A 123 6.51 22.94 -6.41
C ARG A 123 5.30 23.49 -5.66
N GLN A 124 5.01 22.97 -4.48
CA GLN A 124 3.97 23.42 -3.56
C GLN A 124 4.55 24.08 -2.30
N SER A 125 5.79 24.61 -2.36
CA SER A 125 6.43 25.30 -1.24
C SER A 125 5.54 26.36 -0.59
N ASP A 126 4.83 27.15 -1.39
CA ASP A 126 3.92 28.18 -0.87
C ASP A 126 2.75 27.58 -0.07
N LYS A 127 2.24 26.42 -0.49
CA LYS A 127 1.21 25.70 0.26
C LYS A 127 1.76 25.15 1.57
N VAL A 128 2.99 24.65 1.58
CA VAL A 128 3.69 24.19 2.81
C VAL A 128 3.78 25.32 3.83
N GLU A 129 4.20 26.51 3.40
CA GLU A 129 4.25 27.70 4.27
C GLU A 129 2.88 28.07 4.83
N ASN A 130 1.86 28.10 3.96
CA ASN A 130 0.48 28.39 4.37
C ASN A 130 -0.08 27.34 5.33
N PHE A 131 0.20 26.05 5.10
CA PHE A 131 -0.28 24.94 5.94
C PHE A 131 0.29 25.00 7.36
N LYS A 132 1.54 25.44 7.53
CA LYS A 132 2.15 25.63 8.85
C LYS A 132 1.39 26.66 9.70
N GLN A 133 0.81 27.68 9.06
CA GLN A 133 0.03 28.72 9.71
C GLN A 133 -1.42 28.27 9.95
N ASP A 134 -2.07 27.74 8.92
CA ASP A 134 -3.44 27.23 8.95
C ASP A 134 -3.48 25.82 8.37
N PRO A 135 -3.46 24.75 9.20
CA PRO A 135 -3.52 23.38 8.72
C PRO A 135 -4.96 23.00 8.35
N SER A 136 -5.36 23.32 7.12
CA SER A 136 -6.73 23.13 6.62
C SER A 136 -6.75 22.46 5.23
N PRO A 137 -7.90 21.92 4.77
CA PRO A 137 -8.01 21.36 3.43
C PRO A 137 -7.65 22.35 2.31
N SER A 138 -7.86 23.65 2.49
CA SER A 138 -7.56 24.68 1.49
C SER A 138 -6.07 24.97 1.32
N THR A 139 -5.26 24.71 2.34
CA THR A 139 -3.81 25.02 2.38
C THR A 139 -2.96 23.76 2.31
N CYS A 140 -3.57 22.57 2.32
CA CYS A 140 -2.83 21.31 2.33
C CYS A 140 -2.04 21.04 1.05
N LEU A 141 -0.99 20.23 1.18
CA LEU A 141 -0.30 19.67 0.02
C LEU A 141 -1.21 18.69 -0.71
N HIS A 142 -1.10 18.66 -2.04
CA HIS A 142 -1.80 17.70 -2.86
C HIS A 142 -1.23 16.28 -2.70
N SER A 143 -2.12 15.30 -2.69
CA SER A 143 -1.78 13.87 -2.60
C SER A 143 -1.87 13.11 -3.95
N ILE A 144 -2.27 13.81 -5.01
CA ILE A 144 -2.44 13.27 -6.37
C ILE A 144 -1.91 14.28 -7.39
N PHE A 145 -1.15 13.78 -8.35
CA PHE A 145 -0.43 14.56 -9.36
C PHE A 145 -0.61 13.96 -10.74
N ASN A 146 -0.25 14.74 -11.75
CA ASN A 146 -0.17 14.24 -13.10
C ASN A 146 1.03 13.28 -13.20
N VAL A 147 0.81 12.06 -13.69
CA VAL A 147 1.84 11.02 -13.78
C VAL A 147 3.01 11.41 -14.70
N ASP A 148 2.76 12.20 -15.74
CA ASP A 148 3.77 12.56 -16.74
C ASP A 148 4.43 13.91 -16.45
N THR A 149 3.72 14.87 -15.85
CA THR A 149 4.24 16.23 -15.63
C THR A 149 4.53 16.56 -14.17
N GLY A 150 3.93 15.84 -13.23
CA GLY A 150 3.97 16.16 -11.80
C GLY A 150 3.13 17.39 -11.42
N ASP A 151 2.29 17.89 -12.33
CA ASP A 151 1.39 19.01 -12.05
C ASP A 151 0.21 18.62 -11.15
N GLU A 152 -0.41 19.62 -10.55
CA GLU A 152 -1.67 19.45 -9.82
C GLU A 152 -2.79 19.07 -10.79
N VAL A 153 -3.53 18.00 -10.48
CA VAL A 153 -4.63 17.50 -11.34
C VAL A 153 -5.97 18.08 -10.90
N TYR A 154 -6.19 18.19 -9.59
CA TYR A 154 -7.44 18.63 -9.01
C TYR A 154 -7.18 19.75 -8.01
N PRO A 155 -8.10 20.72 -7.88
CA PRO A 155 -8.11 21.62 -6.74
C PRO A 155 -8.68 20.92 -5.49
N TYR A 156 -8.37 21.45 -4.30
CA TYR A 156 -8.87 20.93 -3.02
C TYR A 156 -10.40 20.83 -2.90
N LYS A 157 -11.15 21.65 -3.68
CA LYS A 157 -12.62 21.60 -3.72
C LYS A 157 -13.13 20.32 -4.39
N GLU A 158 -12.37 19.78 -5.33
CA GLU A 158 -12.73 18.61 -6.12
C GLU A 158 -12.10 17.32 -5.58
N TYR A 159 -11.00 17.44 -4.81
CA TYR A 159 -10.28 16.29 -4.27
C TYR A 159 -9.85 16.46 -2.81
N ASN A 160 -9.89 15.36 -2.06
CA ASN A 160 -9.62 15.32 -0.62
C ASN A 160 -8.13 15.14 -0.37
N HIS A 161 -7.35 16.19 -0.65
CA HIS A 161 -5.88 16.14 -0.64
C HIS A 161 -5.25 16.04 0.74
N LEU A 162 -5.89 16.56 1.78
CA LEU A 162 -5.35 16.54 3.14
C LEU A 162 -5.27 15.09 3.64
N GLN A 163 -4.08 14.50 3.48
CA GLN A 163 -3.75 13.11 3.82
C GLN A 163 -2.39 13.08 4.50
N ILE A 164 -2.41 13.17 5.83
CA ILE A 164 -1.18 13.23 6.64
C ILE A 164 -0.42 11.90 6.56
N ASP A 165 -1.15 10.80 6.45
CA ASP A 165 -0.58 9.46 6.33
C ASP A 165 0.29 9.30 5.08
N ALA A 166 -0.11 9.89 3.93
CA ALA A 166 0.67 9.81 2.70
C ALA A 166 2.00 10.60 2.78
N LEU A 167 1.94 11.81 3.35
CA LEU A 167 3.14 12.63 3.59
C LEU A 167 4.09 11.95 4.59
N SER A 168 3.53 11.38 5.65
CA SER A 168 4.29 10.65 6.67
C SER A 168 4.94 9.38 6.11
N LEU A 169 4.23 8.65 5.24
CA LEU A 169 4.77 7.48 4.54
C LEU A 169 5.95 7.86 3.63
N PHE A 170 5.88 8.99 2.95
CA PHE A 170 7.01 9.50 2.14
C PHE A 170 8.24 9.76 3.01
N LEU A 171 8.09 10.43 4.15
CA LEU A 171 9.19 10.70 5.07
C LEU A 171 9.77 9.41 5.66
N LEU A 172 8.93 8.42 6.00
CA LEU A 172 9.38 7.13 6.51
C LEU A 172 10.23 6.37 5.47
N TYR A 173 9.70 6.18 4.25
CA TYR A 173 10.47 5.49 3.20
C TYR A 173 11.70 6.28 2.75
N LEU A 174 11.67 7.62 2.80
CA LEU A 174 12.85 8.44 2.54
C LEU A 174 14.00 8.06 3.48
N VAL A 175 13.72 7.97 4.79
CA VAL A 175 14.70 7.57 5.79
C VAL A 175 15.16 6.13 5.57
N GLU A 176 14.23 5.18 5.40
CA GLU A 176 14.56 3.76 5.22
C GLU A 176 15.44 3.54 3.97
N MET A 177 15.09 4.16 2.85
CA MET A 177 15.86 4.04 1.60
C MET A 177 17.24 4.69 1.70
N ILE A 178 17.35 5.89 2.28
CA ILE A 178 18.67 6.53 2.51
C ILE A 178 19.50 5.70 3.49
N CYS A 179 18.87 5.13 4.52
CA CYS A 179 19.54 4.29 5.50
C CYS A 179 20.09 3.00 4.86
N SER A 180 19.45 2.50 3.80
CA SER A 180 19.98 1.40 2.99
C SER A 180 21.10 1.79 2.03
N GLY A 181 21.49 3.06 1.96
CA GLY A 181 22.57 3.57 1.11
C GLY A 181 22.11 4.23 -0.18
N LEU A 182 20.80 4.44 -0.40
CA LEU A 182 20.33 5.17 -1.59
C LEU A 182 20.53 6.67 -1.42
N GLN A 183 21.03 7.33 -2.47
CA GLN A 183 21.16 8.79 -2.50
C GLN A 183 19.90 9.39 -3.13
N ILE A 184 19.03 9.96 -2.30
CA ILE A 184 17.76 10.57 -2.75
C ILE A 184 17.80 12.10 -2.68
N ILE A 185 18.45 12.67 -1.65
CA ILE A 185 18.57 14.12 -1.41
C ILE A 185 19.95 14.60 -1.87
N TYR A 186 19.99 15.67 -2.68
CA TYR A 186 21.18 16.11 -3.41
C TYR A 186 21.73 17.47 -2.98
N ASN A 187 20.89 18.35 -2.44
CA ASN A 187 21.32 19.69 -2.04
C ASN A 187 20.62 20.18 -0.76
N THR A 188 21.10 21.31 -0.23
CA THR A 188 20.64 21.89 1.04
C THR A 188 19.22 22.47 0.96
N ASP A 189 18.76 22.87 -0.23
CA ASP A 189 17.39 23.35 -0.42
C ASP A 189 16.39 22.20 -0.27
N GLU A 190 16.72 21.03 -0.82
CA GLU A 190 15.96 19.80 -0.63
C GLU A 190 15.93 19.40 0.87
N VAL A 191 17.06 19.47 1.57
CA VAL A 191 17.11 19.25 3.05
C VAL A 191 16.17 20.21 3.78
N SER A 192 16.25 21.50 3.48
CA SER A 192 15.43 22.54 4.11
C SER A 192 13.94 22.32 3.82
N PHE A 193 13.61 21.86 2.62
CA PHE A 193 12.25 21.50 2.25
C PHE A 193 11.73 20.30 3.05
N ILE A 194 12.53 19.25 3.22
CA ILE A 194 12.16 18.09 4.07
C ILE A 194 11.92 18.53 5.52
N GLN A 195 12.75 19.42 6.08
CA GLN A 195 12.50 19.99 7.41
C GLN A 195 11.14 20.72 7.49
N ASN A 196 10.74 21.42 6.42
CA ASN A 196 9.42 22.03 6.33
C ASN A 196 8.26 21.02 6.28
N LEU A 197 8.44 19.89 5.58
CA LEU A 197 7.45 18.81 5.60
C LEU A 197 7.31 18.18 7.00
N VAL A 198 8.40 18.08 7.76
CA VAL A 198 8.37 17.62 9.16
C VAL A 198 7.46 18.51 10.01
N PHE A 199 7.58 19.83 9.90
CA PHE A 199 6.69 20.76 10.60
C PHE A 199 5.20 20.55 10.27
N CYS A 200 4.87 20.12 9.04
CA CYS A 200 3.48 19.81 8.66
C CYS A 200 2.95 18.57 9.39
N VAL A 201 3.77 17.55 9.62
CA VAL A 201 3.34 16.28 10.25
C VAL A 201 3.44 16.29 11.77
N GLU A 202 4.26 17.16 12.38
CA GLU A 202 4.40 17.30 13.84
C GLU A 202 3.06 17.51 14.55
N ARG A 203 2.13 18.23 13.92
CA ARG A 203 0.83 18.57 14.49
C ARG A 203 -0.27 17.54 14.21
N ALA A 204 0.05 16.38 13.64
CA ALA A 204 -0.94 15.37 13.23
C ALA A 204 -1.93 14.97 14.34
N TYR A 205 -1.50 14.90 15.60
CA TYR A 205 -2.32 14.62 16.79
C TYR A 205 -3.54 15.52 16.97
N ARG A 206 -3.60 16.67 16.30
CA ARG A 206 -4.71 17.62 16.37
C ARG A 206 -5.17 18.16 15.01
N VAL A 207 -4.70 17.57 13.90
CA VAL A 207 -5.10 17.98 12.55
C VAL A 207 -5.96 16.88 11.94
N PRO A 208 -7.29 17.03 11.93
CA PRO A 208 -8.17 16.11 11.23
C PRO A 208 -7.90 16.11 9.72
N ASP A 209 -7.85 14.94 9.11
CA ASP A 209 -7.59 14.75 7.69
C ASP A 209 -8.66 13.87 7.01
N PHE A 210 -8.46 13.53 5.74
CA PHE A 210 -9.38 12.65 5.01
C PHE A 210 -9.04 11.15 5.12
N GLY A 211 -7.98 10.82 5.85
CA GLY A 211 -7.46 9.47 6.04
C GLY A 211 -6.99 8.80 4.75
N MET A 212 -6.59 7.53 4.89
CA MET A 212 -6.04 6.72 3.82
C MET A 212 -7.00 6.56 2.62
N TRP A 213 -8.31 6.61 2.91
CA TRP A 213 -9.39 6.37 1.95
C TRP A 213 -9.98 7.61 1.29
N GLU A 214 -9.47 8.81 1.64
CA GLU A 214 -9.90 10.09 1.04
C GLU A 214 -11.37 10.41 1.32
N ARG A 215 -11.89 9.96 2.47
CA ARG A 215 -13.31 10.11 2.85
C ARG A 215 -13.55 10.99 4.05
N GLY A 216 -12.54 11.15 4.91
CA GLY A 216 -12.73 11.85 6.17
C GLY A 216 -13.62 11.02 7.07
N SER A 217 -14.79 11.55 7.45
CA SER A 217 -15.74 10.76 8.22
C SER A 217 -16.28 9.56 7.44
N LYS A 218 -16.74 8.56 8.19
CA LYS A 218 -17.42 7.36 7.68
C LYS A 218 -18.65 7.68 6.82
N TYR A 219 -19.23 8.86 7.02
CA TYR A 219 -20.37 9.36 6.26
C TYR A 219 -19.97 9.93 4.89
N ASN A 220 -18.67 10.04 4.57
CA ASN A 220 -18.15 10.59 3.33
C ASN A 220 -18.91 11.86 2.91
N ASN A 221 -18.99 12.84 3.81
CA ASN A 221 -19.75 14.08 3.67
C ASN A 221 -18.84 15.32 3.52
N GLY A 222 -17.55 15.10 3.30
CA GLY A 222 -16.54 16.17 3.17
C GLY A 222 -15.96 16.66 4.50
N SER A 223 -16.40 16.14 5.65
CA SER A 223 -15.77 16.47 6.94
C SER A 223 -14.54 15.62 7.21
N THR A 224 -13.45 16.24 7.64
CA THR A 224 -12.25 15.56 8.12
C THR A 224 -12.44 14.99 9.52
N GLU A 225 -11.66 13.97 9.89
CA GLU A 225 -11.62 13.42 11.24
C GLU A 225 -10.17 13.12 11.65
N LEU A 226 -9.93 12.99 12.95
CA LEU A 226 -8.63 12.56 13.44
C LEU A 226 -8.50 11.05 13.27
N HIS A 227 -7.67 10.63 12.33
CA HIS A 227 -7.44 9.24 11.96
C HIS A 227 -6.23 8.66 12.70
N SER A 228 -6.42 7.53 13.37
CA SER A 228 -5.38 6.84 14.12
C SER A 228 -4.30 6.29 13.20
N SER A 229 -4.69 5.83 12.00
CA SER A 229 -3.74 5.47 10.95
C SER A 229 -2.82 6.65 10.58
N SER A 230 -3.36 7.84 10.33
CA SER A 230 -2.59 9.05 10.03
C SER A 230 -1.69 9.51 11.19
N VAL A 231 -2.22 9.56 12.42
CA VAL A 231 -1.44 9.94 13.61
C VAL A 231 -0.31 8.95 13.87
N GLY A 232 -0.56 7.65 13.69
CA GLY A 232 0.45 6.62 13.89
C GLY A 232 1.54 6.64 12.83
N LEU A 233 1.20 6.83 11.55
CA LEU A 233 2.19 7.04 10.49
C LEU A 233 3.01 8.32 10.72
N ALA A 234 2.39 9.40 11.19
CA ALA A 234 3.10 10.64 11.55
C ALA A 234 4.06 10.41 12.72
N LYS A 235 3.61 9.80 13.82
CA LYS A 235 4.46 9.38 14.94
C LYS A 235 5.66 8.57 14.43
N ALA A 236 5.40 7.65 13.52
CA ALA A 236 6.40 6.79 12.93
C ALA A 236 7.46 7.54 12.11
N ALA A 237 7.03 8.44 11.23
CA ALA A 237 7.91 9.27 10.43
C ALA A 237 8.77 10.21 11.31
N LEU A 238 8.15 10.82 12.33
CA LEU A 238 8.83 11.69 13.28
C LEU A 238 9.92 10.94 14.07
N GLU A 239 9.65 9.71 14.50
CA GLU A 239 10.68 8.85 15.13
C GLU A 239 11.81 8.51 14.17
N ALA A 240 11.48 8.17 12.93
CA ALA A 240 12.46 7.76 11.93
C ALA A 240 13.42 8.90 11.57
N ILE A 241 12.87 10.09 11.30
CA ILE A 241 13.63 11.22 10.75
C ILE A 241 14.36 12.06 11.81
N ASN A 242 13.97 11.97 13.08
CA ASN A 242 14.59 12.77 14.14
C ASN A 242 16.08 12.44 14.30
N GLY A 243 16.92 13.46 14.15
CA GLY A 243 18.38 13.35 14.21
C GLY A 243 18.99 12.64 13.01
N PHE A 244 18.22 12.34 11.95
CA PHE A 244 18.68 11.61 10.77
C PHE A 244 19.38 12.52 9.77
N ASN A 245 20.50 12.06 9.22
CA ASN A 245 21.22 12.79 8.18
C ASN A 245 20.73 12.43 6.77
N LEU A 246 20.14 13.40 6.06
CA LEU A 246 19.56 13.19 4.73
C LEU A 246 20.58 12.94 3.61
N PHE A 247 21.85 13.27 3.81
CA PHE A 247 22.93 12.88 2.90
C PHE A 247 23.55 11.53 3.27
N GLY A 248 22.93 10.79 4.19
CA GLY A 248 23.43 9.52 4.71
C GLY A 248 24.80 9.68 5.38
N ASN A 249 25.69 8.72 5.14
CA ASN A 249 27.04 8.70 5.72
C ASN A 249 27.96 9.85 5.24
N GLN A 250 27.58 10.56 4.18
CA GLN A 250 28.36 11.66 3.60
C GLN A 250 27.93 13.04 4.14
N GLY A 251 26.90 13.09 4.99
CA GLY A 251 26.36 14.36 5.46
C GLY A 251 27.12 15.00 6.61
N CYS A 252 26.70 16.23 6.94
CA CYS A 252 27.24 17.03 8.03
C CYS A 252 26.09 17.53 8.92
N SER A 253 26.38 18.34 9.95
CA SER A 253 25.37 18.81 10.92
C SER A 253 24.21 19.58 10.29
N TRP A 254 24.42 20.30 9.18
CA TRP A 254 23.37 21.06 8.49
C TRP A 254 22.43 20.21 7.63
N SER A 255 22.74 18.93 7.40
CA SER A 255 21.86 17.99 6.70
C SER A 255 21.08 17.07 7.63
N VAL A 256 21.13 17.36 8.94
CA VAL A 256 20.40 16.65 9.99
C VAL A 256 19.02 17.28 10.18
N ILE A 257 17.99 16.45 10.20
CA ILE A 257 16.61 16.87 10.47
C ILE A 257 16.30 16.71 11.95
N PHE A 258 15.64 17.71 12.53
CA PHE A 258 15.22 17.70 13.93
C PHE A 258 13.70 17.74 14.04
N VAL A 259 13.20 17.06 15.08
CA VAL A 259 11.78 16.98 15.39
C VAL A 259 11.55 17.52 16.80
N ASP A 260 10.46 18.26 16.99
CA ASP A 260 9.97 18.60 18.33
C ASP A 260 9.56 17.33 19.11
N LEU A 261 10.32 17.01 20.16
CA LEU A 261 10.07 15.85 21.02
C LEU A 261 8.69 15.90 21.68
N ASP A 262 8.18 17.09 22.00
CA ASP A 262 6.84 17.25 22.56
C ASP A 262 5.77 16.92 21.51
N ALA A 263 5.97 17.34 20.26
CA ALA A 263 5.09 16.99 19.16
C ALA A 263 5.04 15.48 18.96
N HIS A 264 6.20 14.81 18.93
CA HIS A 264 6.28 13.35 18.90
C HIS A 264 5.52 12.70 20.08
N ASN A 265 5.71 13.19 21.31
CA ASN A 265 5.07 12.63 22.50
C ASN A 265 3.55 12.82 22.48
N ARG A 266 3.04 13.96 21.99
CA ARG A 266 1.61 14.21 21.80
C ARG A 266 1.01 13.24 20.77
N ASN A 267 1.68 13.04 19.63
CA ASN A 267 1.24 12.04 18.63
C ASN A 267 1.16 10.63 19.22
N ARG A 268 2.16 10.22 20.00
CA ARG A 268 2.14 8.93 20.71
C ARG A 268 0.95 8.82 21.67
N GLN A 269 0.78 9.79 22.57
CA GLN A 269 -0.30 9.75 23.56
C GLN A 269 -1.67 9.73 22.90
N THR A 270 -1.87 10.55 21.86
CA THR A 270 -3.10 10.58 21.07
C THR A 270 -3.34 9.24 20.39
N LEU A 271 -2.35 8.64 19.74
CA LEU A 271 -2.49 7.32 19.13
C LEU A 271 -2.96 6.27 20.14
N CYS A 272 -2.29 6.18 21.30
CA CYS A 272 -2.66 5.24 22.35
C CYS A 272 -4.10 5.46 22.86
N SER A 273 -4.57 6.71 22.89
CA SER A 273 -5.93 7.04 23.32
C SER A 273 -7.01 6.73 22.28
N LEU A 274 -6.67 6.76 20.99
CA LEU A 274 -7.62 6.52 19.90
C LEU A 274 -7.79 5.02 19.61
N LEU A 275 -6.69 4.27 19.63
CA LEU A 275 -6.72 2.83 19.37
C LEU A 275 -7.60 2.10 20.41
N PRO A 276 -8.28 1.00 20.01
CA PRO A 276 -8.26 0.34 18.71
C PRO A 276 -9.28 0.91 17.69
N ARG A 277 -9.77 2.14 17.87
CA ARG A 277 -10.64 2.80 16.87
C ARG A 277 -9.78 3.49 15.83
N GLU A 278 -10.37 3.71 14.65
CA GLU A 278 -9.69 4.49 13.62
C GLU A 278 -9.97 5.98 13.80
N SER A 279 -11.23 6.36 13.98
CA SER A 279 -11.63 7.75 14.19
C SER A 279 -12.92 7.82 15.02
N ARG A 280 -13.45 9.03 15.20
CA ARG A 280 -14.72 9.24 15.90
C ARG A 280 -15.88 8.46 15.26
N SER A 281 -15.97 8.43 13.93
CA SER A 281 -17.04 7.72 13.22
C SER A 281 -16.65 6.29 12.81
N HIS A 282 -15.35 5.99 12.69
CA HIS A 282 -14.84 4.66 12.36
C HIS A 282 -14.48 3.85 13.61
N ASN A 283 -15.35 2.92 14.00
CA ASN A 283 -15.08 2.03 15.14
C ASN A 283 -13.82 1.18 14.96
N THR A 284 -13.46 0.81 13.73
CA THR A 284 -12.22 0.13 13.35
C THR A 284 -12.06 0.25 11.82
N ASP A 285 -10.85 0.10 11.32
CA ASP A 285 -10.51 0.22 9.89
C ASP A 285 -9.27 -0.62 9.58
N SER A 286 -9.21 -1.19 8.38
CA SER A 286 -8.04 -1.93 7.90
C SER A 286 -6.84 -1.01 7.61
N ALA A 287 -7.03 0.31 7.51
CA ALA A 287 -5.98 1.34 7.48
C ALA A 287 -5.10 1.33 8.74
N LEU A 288 -5.57 0.72 9.84
CA LEU A 288 -4.77 0.52 11.04
C LEU A 288 -3.65 -0.52 10.83
N LEU A 289 -3.78 -1.45 9.88
CA LEU A 289 -2.75 -2.48 9.63
C LEU A 289 -1.38 -1.88 9.27
N PRO A 290 -1.25 -0.99 8.26
CA PRO A 290 0.03 -0.34 7.96
C PRO A 290 0.51 0.62 9.05
N CYS A 291 -0.34 0.97 10.03
CA CYS A 291 0.01 1.79 11.19
C CYS A 291 0.61 0.94 12.32
N ILE A 292 -0.04 -0.17 12.70
CA ILE A 292 0.40 -1.02 13.81
C ILE A 292 1.48 -2.05 13.39
N SER A 293 1.58 -2.33 12.08
CA SER A 293 2.52 -3.27 11.48
C SER A 293 3.31 -2.57 10.36
N TYR A 294 3.89 -3.34 9.43
CA TYR A 294 4.66 -2.81 8.31
C TYR A 294 3.84 -1.80 7.47
N PRO A 295 4.40 -0.63 7.14
CA PRO A 295 5.78 -0.20 7.43
C PRO A 295 5.94 0.59 8.74
N ALA A 296 4.85 1.05 9.36
CA ALA A 296 4.97 2.08 10.38
C ALA A 296 5.33 1.58 11.78
N PHE A 297 4.94 0.36 12.19
CA PHE A 297 5.21 -0.17 13.54
C PHE A 297 5.00 0.87 14.66
N ALA A 298 3.88 1.60 14.59
CA ALA A 298 3.69 2.82 15.37
C ALA A 298 3.32 2.55 16.84
N VAL A 299 2.94 1.32 17.18
CA VAL A 299 2.43 0.93 18.51
C VAL A 299 3.51 0.17 19.27
N ASP A 300 3.95 0.76 20.38
CA ASP A 300 5.00 0.17 21.23
C ASP A 300 4.47 -0.88 22.22
N ASP A 301 3.16 -0.85 22.54
CA ASP A 301 2.53 -1.75 23.50
C ASP A 301 1.91 -2.97 22.77
N ASP A 302 2.45 -4.15 23.03
CA ASP A 302 1.99 -5.42 22.43
C ASP A 302 0.53 -5.75 22.80
N ALA A 303 0.04 -5.34 23.97
CA ALA A 303 -1.35 -5.55 24.36
C ALA A 303 -2.30 -4.69 23.50
N LEU A 304 -1.97 -3.41 23.31
CA LEU A 304 -2.72 -2.50 22.46
C LEU A 304 -2.65 -2.92 20.98
N TYR A 305 -1.47 -3.35 20.51
CA TYR A 305 -1.29 -3.93 19.18
C TYR A 305 -2.23 -5.15 19.00
N SER A 306 -2.18 -6.11 19.93
CA SER A 306 -2.96 -7.35 19.84
C SER A 306 -4.47 -7.07 19.89
N GLN A 307 -4.90 -6.16 20.76
CA GLN A 307 -6.30 -5.72 20.85
C GLN A 307 -6.77 -5.06 19.54
N THR A 308 -5.90 -4.26 18.92
CA THR A 308 -6.21 -3.58 17.66
C THR A 308 -6.31 -4.59 16.52
N LEU A 309 -5.33 -5.49 16.40
CA LEU A 309 -5.30 -6.54 15.38
C LEU A 309 -6.51 -7.49 15.50
N ASP A 310 -6.84 -7.98 16.71
CA ASP A 310 -8.03 -8.80 16.96
C ASP A 310 -9.29 -8.08 16.48
N LYS A 311 -9.44 -6.80 16.81
CA LYS A 311 -10.62 -6.03 16.44
C LYS A 311 -10.76 -5.90 14.91
N ILE A 312 -9.65 -5.66 14.20
CA ILE A 312 -9.62 -5.60 12.74
C ILE A 312 -10.03 -6.96 12.16
N VAL A 313 -9.36 -8.04 12.56
CA VAL A 313 -9.61 -9.41 12.08
C VAL A 313 -11.06 -9.81 12.33
N ARG A 314 -11.54 -9.68 13.56
CA ARG A 314 -12.89 -10.09 13.97
C ARG A 314 -14.01 -9.31 13.28
N LYS A 315 -13.77 -8.05 12.91
CA LYS A 315 -14.81 -7.18 12.34
C LYS A 315 -14.74 -7.06 10.82
N LEU A 316 -13.55 -7.16 10.23
CA LEU A 316 -13.31 -6.78 8.83
C LEU A 316 -12.86 -7.96 7.96
N LYS A 317 -12.31 -9.05 8.52
CA LYS A 317 -11.91 -10.23 7.72
C LYS A 317 -13.14 -10.87 7.08
N GLY A 318 -13.09 -11.00 5.75
CA GLY A 318 -14.06 -11.71 4.92
C GLY A 318 -13.43 -12.92 4.25
N LYS A 319 -14.13 -13.45 3.24
CA LYS A 319 -13.71 -14.65 2.47
C LYS A 319 -12.73 -14.31 1.33
N TYR A 320 -12.77 -13.08 0.84
CA TYR A 320 -12.00 -12.59 -0.30
C TYR A 320 -10.96 -11.53 0.08
N GLY A 321 -10.81 -11.22 1.37
CA GLY A 321 -9.96 -10.15 1.87
C GLY A 321 -10.57 -9.50 3.10
N PHE A 322 -10.11 -8.30 3.44
CA PHE A 322 -10.71 -7.50 4.51
C PHE A 322 -11.54 -6.36 3.93
N LYS A 323 -12.63 -6.01 4.60
CA LYS A 323 -13.34 -4.75 4.34
C LYS A 323 -12.45 -3.58 4.76
N ARG A 324 -12.54 -2.43 4.08
CA ARG A 324 -11.81 -1.23 4.54
C ARG A 324 -12.32 -0.80 5.92
N PHE A 325 -13.63 -0.59 6.02
CA PHE A 325 -14.35 -0.40 7.27
C PHE A 325 -15.81 -0.85 7.10
N LEU A 326 -16.54 -1.02 8.21
CA LEU A 326 -17.94 -1.46 8.17
C LEU A 326 -18.83 -0.42 7.49
N ARG A 327 -19.80 -0.84 6.67
CA ARG A 327 -20.71 0.03 5.90
C ARG A 327 -20.00 0.99 4.95
N ASP A 328 -18.86 0.56 4.42
CA ASP A 328 -18.17 1.26 3.36
C ASP A 328 -18.85 0.99 2.01
N GLY A 329 -19.36 2.04 1.37
CA GLY A 329 -20.03 1.91 0.08
C GLY A 329 -19.10 1.88 -1.12
N PHE A 330 -17.80 2.10 -0.94
CA PHE A 330 -16.88 2.20 -2.08
C PHE A 330 -16.97 1.01 -3.01
N ARG A 331 -17.30 1.32 -4.27
CA ARG A 331 -17.44 0.35 -5.36
C ARG A 331 -18.48 -0.75 -5.13
N THR A 332 -19.34 -0.59 -4.13
CA THR A 332 -20.53 -1.43 -3.99
C THR A 332 -21.53 -1.08 -5.10
N ALA A 333 -22.40 -2.03 -5.46
CA ALA A 333 -23.40 -1.80 -6.50
C ALA A 333 -24.41 -0.69 -6.14
N ASN A 334 -24.63 -0.45 -4.84
CA ASN A 334 -25.56 0.57 -4.34
C ASN A 334 -24.93 1.97 -4.25
N GLU A 335 -23.62 2.12 -4.45
CA GLU A 335 -22.98 3.43 -4.40
C GLU A 335 -23.25 4.23 -5.68
N ASP A 336 -23.74 5.45 -5.50
CA ASP A 336 -23.96 6.40 -6.58
C ASP A 336 -22.63 6.81 -7.23
N LYS A 337 -22.41 6.35 -8.46
CA LYS A 337 -21.16 6.58 -9.21
C LYS A 337 -20.97 8.03 -9.68
N ASN A 338 -22.03 8.84 -9.65
CA ASN A 338 -22.03 10.21 -10.18
C ASN A 338 -21.87 11.25 -9.08
N ARG A 339 -21.75 10.83 -7.81
CA ARG A 339 -21.72 11.73 -6.66
C ARG A 339 -20.57 11.37 -5.73
N ARG A 340 -19.89 12.41 -5.25
CA ARG A 340 -18.73 12.27 -4.37
C ARG A 340 -19.10 11.90 -2.94
N HIS A 341 -20.13 12.54 -2.39
CA HIS A 341 -20.50 12.44 -0.98
C HIS A 341 -21.77 11.65 -0.78
N TYR A 342 -21.93 10.98 0.36
CA TYR A 342 -23.15 10.24 0.68
C TYR A 342 -24.30 11.13 1.13
N LYS A 343 -25.52 10.63 0.93
CA LYS A 343 -26.77 11.20 1.43
C LYS A 343 -26.94 10.74 2.88
N PRO A 344 -27.69 11.50 3.70
CA PRO A 344 -28.07 11.03 5.02
C PRO A 344 -28.68 9.62 4.96
N ALA A 345 -28.26 8.76 5.89
CA ALA A 345 -28.68 7.35 6.02
C ALA A 345 -28.29 6.39 4.87
N GLU A 346 -27.63 6.85 3.79
CA GLU A 346 -27.23 6.02 2.65
C GLU A 346 -26.33 4.85 3.05
N MET A 347 -25.53 5.01 4.10
CA MET A 347 -24.61 3.98 4.59
C MET A 347 -25.30 2.67 5.00
N LYS A 348 -26.57 2.70 5.37
CA LYS A 348 -27.32 1.48 5.70
C LYS A 348 -27.47 0.56 4.48
N LEU A 349 -27.44 1.13 3.27
CA LEU A 349 -27.52 0.38 2.01
C LEU A 349 -26.26 -0.44 1.72
N PHE A 350 -25.14 -0.13 2.39
CA PHE A 350 -23.86 -0.81 2.20
C PHE A 350 -23.61 -1.91 3.23
N ASP A 351 -24.45 -2.01 4.26
CA ASP A 351 -24.31 -3.01 5.32
C ASP A 351 -24.40 -4.42 4.73
N GLY A 352 -23.36 -5.23 4.94
CA GLY A 352 -23.29 -6.61 4.45
C GLY A 352 -22.75 -6.78 3.03
N ILE A 353 -22.74 -5.74 2.20
CA ILE A 353 -22.29 -5.79 0.79
C ILE A 353 -20.96 -5.11 0.53
N GLU A 354 -20.25 -4.69 1.58
CA GLU A 354 -18.97 -3.97 1.45
C GLU A 354 -17.96 -4.80 0.64
N CYS A 355 -17.14 -4.10 -0.14
CA CYS A 355 -16.08 -4.73 -0.90
C CYS A 355 -15.01 -5.30 0.04
N GLU A 356 -14.46 -6.45 -0.33
CA GLU A 356 -13.38 -7.14 0.38
C GLU A 356 -12.07 -7.00 -0.41
N PHE A 357 -10.97 -6.65 0.26
CA PHE A 357 -9.70 -6.27 -0.36
C PHE A 357 -8.61 -7.31 -0.04
N PRO A 358 -8.12 -8.08 -1.03
CA PRO A 358 -7.09 -9.11 -0.83
C PRO A 358 -5.75 -8.56 -0.30
N ILE A 359 -5.45 -7.29 -0.56
CA ILE A 359 -4.23 -6.62 -0.08
C ILE A 359 -4.00 -6.77 1.43
N PHE A 360 -5.06 -6.91 2.22
CA PHE A 360 -4.93 -7.09 3.66
C PHE A 360 -4.52 -8.49 4.08
N TYR A 361 -4.77 -9.52 3.27
CA TYR A 361 -4.10 -10.82 3.48
C TYR A 361 -2.59 -10.68 3.31
N ILE A 362 -2.14 -9.85 2.36
CA ILE A 362 -0.72 -9.59 2.14
C ILE A 362 -0.11 -8.86 3.35
N TYR A 363 -0.79 -7.84 3.90
CA TYR A 363 -0.35 -7.21 5.14
C TYR A 363 -0.22 -8.22 6.30
N MET A 364 -1.17 -9.15 6.45
CA MET A 364 -1.09 -10.19 7.48
C MET A 364 0.05 -11.18 7.24
N MET A 365 0.41 -11.48 5.98
CA MET A 365 1.60 -12.28 5.67
C MET A 365 2.87 -11.55 6.10
N ILE A 366 3.01 -10.26 5.75
CA ILE A 366 4.17 -9.45 6.14
C ILE A 366 4.26 -9.37 7.66
N ASP A 367 3.16 -9.05 8.34
CA ASP A 367 3.05 -9.02 9.79
C ASP A 367 3.51 -10.34 10.43
N GLY A 368 3.08 -11.48 9.88
CA GLY A 368 3.48 -12.80 10.32
C GLY A 368 4.99 -13.04 10.20
N VAL A 369 5.62 -12.59 9.11
CA VAL A 369 7.08 -12.67 8.95
C VAL A 369 7.80 -11.82 10.00
N PHE A 370 7.39 -10.57 10.19
CA PHE A 370 8.00 -9.66 11.17
C PHE A 370 7.85 -10.16 12.62
N ARG A 371 6.73 -10.83 12.93
CA ARG A 371 6.45 -11.40 14.25
C ARG A 371 7.00 -12.83 14.43
N GLY A 372 7.64 -13.41 13.41
CA GLY A 372 8.16 -14.78 13.48
C GLY A 372 7.05 -15.84 13.63
N ASN A 373 5.87 -15.59 13.07
CA ASN A 373 4.70 -16.47 13.14
C ASN A 373 4.46 -17.18 11.79
N PRO A 374 5.08 -18.36 11.54
CA PRO A 374 4.95 -19.07 10.27
C PRO A 374 3.52 -19.60 10.03
N ASP A 375 2.77 -19.90 11.08
CA ASP A 375 1.38 -20.39 10.97
C ASP A 375 0.47 -19.29 10.39
N GLN A 376 0.63 -18.05 10.86
CA GLN A 376 -0.08 -16.89 10.29
C GLN A 376 0.30 -16.67 8.82
N VAL A 377 1.60 -16.73 8.49
CA VAL A 377 2.06 -16.60 7.10
C VAL A 377 1.39 -17.64 6.21
N LYS A 378 1.39 -18.90 6.64
CA LYS A 378 0.78 -20.00 5.90
C LYS A 378 -0.72 -19.81 5.72
N GLU A 379 -1.45 -19.48 6.79
CA GLU A 379 -2.90 -19.24 6.74
C GLU A 379 -3.26 -18.18 5.69
N TYR A 380 -2.61 -17.01 5.76
CA TYR A 380 -2.93 -15.91 4.87
C TYR A 380 -2.42 -16.11 3.45
N GLN A 381 -1.33 -16.88 3.26
CA GLN A 381 -0.89 -17.29 1.93
C GLN A 381 -1.90 -18.24 1.26
N GLU A 382 -2.47 -19.19 1.98
CA GLU A 382 -3.52 -20.09 1.46
C GLU A 382 -4.79 -19.31 1.11
N LEU A 383 -5.23 -18.39 1.98
CA LEU A 383 -6.37 -17.51 1.73
C LEU A 383 -6.14 -16.62 0.50
N LEU A 384 -4.94 -16.03 0.37
CA LEU A 384 -4.59 -15.19 -0.76
C LEU A 384 -4.55 -15.98 -2.07
N GLN A 385 -3.96 -17.18 -2.07
CA GLN A 385 -3.86 -18.02 -3.26
C GLN A 385 -5.22 -18.38 -3.87
N ALA A 386 -6.28 -18.42 -3.06
CA ALA A 386 -7.65 -18.67 -3.50
C ALA A 386 -8.30 -17.48 -4.24
N VAL A 387 -7.73 -16.27 -4.13
CA VAL A 387 -8.34 -15.00 -4.57
C VAL A 387 -7.43 -14.14 -5.45
N ILE A 388 -6.30 -14.70 -5.89
CA ILE A 388 -5.43 -14.07 -6.88
C ILE A 388 -5.52 -14.81 -8.21
N PHE A 389 -5.12 -14.12 -9.28
CA PHE A 389 -5.11 -14.64 -10.63
C PHE A 389 -3.67 -14.79 -11.12
N GLN A 390 -3.50 -15.43 -12.28
CA GLN A 390 -2.24 -15.43 -13.02
C GLN A 390 -2.46 -14.71 -14.36
N SER A 391 -1.48 -13.90 -14.76
CA SER A 391 -1.41 -13.31 -16.09
C SER A 391 -1.07 -14.37 -17.13
N PHE A 392 -1.20 -14.02 -18.41
CA PHE A 392 -0.76 -14.88 -19.51
C PHE A 392 0.74 -15.24 -19.43
N GLU A 393 1.55 -14.31 -18.93
CA GLU A 393 2.99 -14.47 -18.70
C GLU A 393 3.30 -15.28 -17.42
N GLY A 394 2.28 -15.73 -16.67
CA GLY A 394 2.44 -16.53 -15.45
C GLY A 394 2.67 -15.72 -14.18
N HIS A 395 2.60 -14.38 -14.22
CA HIS A 395 2.76 -13.53 -13.05
C HIS A 395 1.48 -13.45 -12.21
N ALA A 396 1.60 -13.37 -10.89
CA ALA A 396 0.45 -13.17 -10.02
C ALA A 396 -0.23 -11.83 -10.28
N VAL A 397 -1.56 -11.82 -10.27
CA VAL A 397 -2.40 -10.64 -10.46
C VAL A 397 -3.32 -10.49 -9.26
N ILE A 398 -3.08 -9.44 -8.48
CA ILE A 398 -3.81 -9.15 -7.24
C ILE A 398 -4.96 -8.18 -7.57
N PRO A 399 -6.22 -8.60 -7.39
CA PRO A 399 -7.36 -7.70 -7.55
C PRO A 399 -7.35 -6.59 -6.49
N LYS A 400 -7.83 -5.40 -6.85
CA LYS A 400 -7.99 -4.31 -5.88
C LYS A 400 -9.03 -4.69 -4.83
N TYR A 401 -10.17 -5.20 -5.27
CA TYR A 401 -11.26 -5.64 -4.39
C TYR A 401 -12.15 -6.68 -5.06
N TYR A 402 -12.97 -7.32 -4.23
CA TYR A 402 -14.06 -8.20 -4.59
C TYR A 402 -15.39 -7.55 -4.20
N HIS A 403 -16.33 -7.47 -5.14
CA HIS A 403 -17.62 -6.79 -4.95
C HIS A 403 -18.80 -7.73 -5.20
N VAL A 404 -19.96 -7.38 -4.64
CA VAL A 404 -21.25 -8.05 -4.91
C VAL A 404 -21.89 -7.38 -6.12
N PRO A 405 -22.17 -8.10 -7.22
CA PRO A 405 -22.89 -7.56 -8.37
C PRO A 405 -24.31 -7.12 -8.00
N ALA A 406 -24.85 -6.15 -8.75
CA ALA A 406 -26.17 -5.54 -8.48
C ALA A 406 -27.29 -6.59 -8.33
N ASP A 407 -27.33 -7.57 -9.21
CA ASP A 407 -28.36 -8.62 -9.23
C ASP A 407 -28.38 -9.51 -7.98
N PHE A 408 -27.28 -9.54 -7.22
CA PHE A 408 -27.12 -10.36 -6.02
C PHE A 408 -27.20 -9.56 -4.71
N VAL A 409 -27.31 -8.24 -4.77
CA VAL A 409 -27.30 -7.36 -3.60
C VAL A 409 -28.41 -7.71 -2.61
N GLU A 410 -29.65 -7.86 -3.07
CA GLU A 410 -30.78 -8.11 -2.17
C GLU A 410 -30.64 -9.43 -1.41
N ALA A 411 -30.14 -10.47 -2.08
CA ALA A 411 -29.92 -11.78 -1.46
C ALA A 411 -28.78 -11.72 -0.44
N GLU A 412 -27.69 -11.02 -0.76
CA GLU A 412 -26.58 -10.81 0.18
C GLU A 412 -27.02 -10.03 1.41
N GLN A 413 -27.85 -8.98 1.27
CA GLN A 413 -28.37 -8.19 2.38
C GLN A 413 -29.32 -8.99 3.28
N LYS A 414 -30.14 -9.89 2.70
CA LYS A 414 -31.03 -10.78 3.48
C LYS A 414 -30.25 -11.83 4.27
N LYS A 415 -29.15 -12.34 3.70
CA LYS A 415 -28.28 -13.34 4.34
C LYS A 415 -26.82 -13.04 3.98
N HIS A 416 -26.13 -12.34 4.88
CA HIS A 416 -24.73 -11.95 4.71
C HIS A 416 -23.84 -13.16 4.42
N GLY A 417 -22.96 -13.05 3.44
CA GLY A 417 -22.04 -14.11 3.00
C GLY A 417 -22.70 -15.19 2.13
N SER A 418 -23.91 -14.98 1.63
CA SER A 418 -24.61 -15.96 0.79
C SER A 418 -24.19 -15.91 -0.68
N GLN A 419 -23.71 -14.75 -1.15
CA GLN A 419 -23.43 -14.52 -2.57
C GLN A 419 -21.93 -14.59 -2.88
N LYS A 420 -21.61 -15.00 -4.11
CA LYS A 420 -20.24 -14.96 -4.64
C LYS A 420 -19.88 -13.51 -4.97
N ARG A 421 -18.66 -13.09 -4.59
CA ARG A 421 -18.10 -11.79 -4.98
C ARG A 421 -17.21 -11.92 -6.20
N PHE A 422 -17.10 -10.85 -6.98
CA PHE A 422 -16.36 -10.81 -8.24
C PHE A 422 -15.19 -9.82 -8.17
N PRO A 423 -14.03 -10.15 -8.77
CA PRO A 423 -12.84 -9.32 -8.70
C PRO A 423 -12.98 -8.02 -9.52
N SER A 424 -12.23 -7.00 -9.14
CA SER A 424 -12.19 -5.69 -9.81
C SER A 424 -11.22 -5.62 -11.01
N ASN A 425 -10.57 -6.71 -11.40
CA ASN A 425 -9.47 -6.77 -12.38
C ASN A 425 -9.92 -6.64 -13.84
N SER A 426 -11.01 -5.90 -14.09
CA SER A 426 -11.54 -5.63 -15.43
C SER A 426 -12.23 -4.26 -15.48
N GLY A 427 -12.37 -3.72 -16.69
CA GLY A 427 -13.10 -2.48 -16.91
C GLY A 427 -12.39 -1.25 -16.33
N ARG A 428 -13.11 -0.48 -15.49
CA ARG A 428 -12.78 0.91 -15.13
C ARG A 428 -11.59 1.07 -14.15
N ASP A 429 -11.21 0.01 -13.45
CA ASP A 429 -10.10 0.03 -12.49
C ASP A 429 -8.78 -0.50 -13.09
N GLY A 430 -8.81 -0.97 -14.34
CA GLY A 430 -7.65 -1.53 -15.04
C GLY A 430 -7.38 -3.00 -14.68
N MET A 431 -6.36 -3.57 -15.32
CA MET A 431 -6.00 -4.97 -15.15
C MET A 431 -5.23 -5.23 -13.86
N LEU A 432 -4.43 -4.25 -13.41
CA LEU A 432 -3.50 -4.40 -12.29
C LEU A 432 -3.74 -3.32 -11.24
N PHE A 433 -3.71 -3.72 -9.98
CA PHE A 433 -3.71 -2.82 -8.84
C PHE A 433 -2.27 -2.67 -8.33
N LEU A 434 -1.57 -1.62 -8.77
CA LEU A 434 -0.12 -1.49 -8.56
C LEU A 434 0.30 -1.53 -7.07
N TRP A 435 -0.46 -0.89 -6.16
CA TRP A 435 -0.18 -0.99 -4.72
C TRP A 435 -0.30 -2.43 -4.21
N GLY A 436 -1.34 -3.16 -4.59
CA GLY A 436 -1.50 -4.58 -4.23
C GLY A 436 -0.39 -5.47 -4.80
N GLN A 437 0.01 -5.22 -6.05
CA GLN A 437 1.11 -5.92 -6.71
C GLN A 437 2.45 -5.66 -6.02
N ALA A 438 2.70 -4.41 -5.66
CA ALA A 438 3.92 -4.01 -4.97
C ALA A 438 4.06 -4.70 -3.60
N LEU A 439 2.99 -4.67 -2.79
CA LEU A 439 3.00 -5.37 -1.51
C LEU A 439 3.12 -6.89 -1.66
N TYR A 440 2.49 -7.48 -2.69
CA TYR A 440 2.63 -8.91 -2.95
C TYR A 440 4.09 -9.31 -3.20
N ASN A 441 4.79 -8.53 -4.02
CA ASN A 441 6.21 -8.76 -4.30
C ASN A 441 7.05 -8.65 -3.03
N ILE A 442 6.84 -7.62 -2.20
CA ILE A 442 7.52 -7.46 -0.90
C ILE A 442 7.26 -8.67 0.00
N ALA A 443 5.99 -9.06 0.17
CA ALA A 443 5.63 -10.19 1.00
C ALA A 443 6.25 -11.50 0.53
N LYS A 444 6.27 -11.74 -0.79
CA LYS A 444 6.87 -12.94 -1.36
C LYS A 444 8.39 -12.97 -1.23
N LEU A 445 9.08 -11.84 -1.40
CA LEU A 445 10.52 -11.75 -1.14
C LEU A 445 10.86 -12.06 0.33
N LEU A 446 10.02 -11.60 1.26
CA LEU A 446 10.15 -11.88 2.70
C LEU A 446 9.88 -13.37 3.03
N VAL A 447 8.76 -13.91 2.55
CA VAL A 447 8.35 -15.29 2.80
C VAL A 447 9.34 -16.29 2.21
N ASP A 448 9.89 -15.99 1.03
CA ASP A 448 10.86 -16.87 0.37
C ASP A 448 12.31 -16.65 0.91
N GLY A 449 12.49 -15.81 1.94
CA GLY A 449 13.77 -15.56 2.61
C GLY A 449 14.80 -14.78 1.78
N LEU A 450 14.37 -14.23 0.63
CA LEU A 450 15.24 -13.49 -0.29
C LEU A 450 15.62 -12.12 0.25
N ILE A 451 14.77 -11.55 1.10
CA ILE A 451 15.07 -10.43 1.99
C ILE A 451 14.62 -10.77 3.41
N SER A 452 15.13 -10.03 4.38
CA SER A 452 14.76 -10.15 5.79
C SER A 452 14.11 -8.86 6.29
N PRO A 453 13.35 -8.90 7.40
CA PRO A 453 12.74 -7.72 8.01
C PRO A 453 13.68 -6.52 8.17
N LYS A 454 14.93 -6.76 8.59
CA LYS A 454 15.96 -5.72 8.75
C LYS A 454 16.39 -5.03 7.46
N ASP A 455 16.15 -5.62 6.30
CA ASP A 455 16.58 -5.04 5.02
C ASP A 455 15.63 -3.92 4.60
N ILE A 456 14.32 -4.11 4.83
CA ILE A 456 13.27 -3.14 4.48
C ILE A 456 12.83 -2.25 5.65
N ASP A 457 13.30 -2.54 6.86
CA ASP A 457 13.24 -1.64 8.03
C ASP A 457 14.64 -1.56 8.67
N PRO A 458 15.60 -0.88 8.01
CA PRO A 458 16.98 -0.76 8.48
C PRO A 458 17.14 0.12 9.72
N ILE A 459 16.08 0.84 10.10
CA ILE A 459 16.01 1.64 11.33
C ILE A 459 15.34 0.88 12.48
N HIS A 460 15.06 -0.42 12.30
CA HIS A 460 14.67 -1.38 13.33
C HIS A 460 13.41 -0.99 14.12
N ARG A 461 12.41 -0.41 13.46
CA ARG A 461 11.18 0.06 14.11
C ARG A 461 10.28 -1.10 14.54
N TYR A 462 10.33 -2.24 13.85
CA TYR A 462 9.67 -3.47 14.29
C TYR A 462 10.25 -4.06 15.58
N VAL A 463 11.47 -3.67 15.96
CA VAL A 463 12.15 -4.15 17.17
C VAL A 463 11.72 -3.28 18.35
N PRO A 464 11.38 -3.85 19.52
CA PRO A 464 11.09 -3.07 20.72
C PRO A 464 12.22 -2.10 21.04
N ARG A 465 11.88 -0.88 21.49
CA ARG A 465 12.85 0.19 21.77
C ARG A 465 13.99 -0.22 22.71
N GLN A 466 13.74 -1.15 23.63
CA GLN A 466 14.73 -1.65 24.58
C GLN A 466 15.85 -2.46 23.88
N ASP A 467 15.55 -3.03 22.72
CA ASP A 467 16.44 -3.90 21.94
C ASP A 467 16.97 -3.20 20.66
N GLN A 468 16.54 -1.97 20.40
CA GLN A 468 17.01 -1.17 19.26
C GLN A 468 18.47 -0.76 19.48
N ARG A 469 19.34 -1.14 18.54
CA ARG A 469 20.71 -0.61 18.48
C ARG A 469 20.72 0.79 17.87
N ASN A 470 21.72 1.59 18.23
CA ASN A 470 21.91 2.94 17.69
C ASN A 470 22.08 2.89 16.16
N VAL A 471 21.24 3.65 15.45
CA VAL A 471 21.35 3.84 13.99
C VAL A 471 22.53 4.79 13.71
N SER A 472 23.55 4.32 12.99
CA SER A 472 24.83 5.05 12.78
C SER A 472 24.66 6.46 12.20
N MET A 473 23.61 6.70 11.42
CA MET A 473 23.30 7.98 10.79
C MET A 473 22.60 9.01 11.69
N ARG A 474 22.40 8.70 12.99
CA ARG A 474 21.88 9.68 13.95
C ARG A 474 22.97 10.55 14.53
N TYR A 475 22.77 11.86 14.48
CA TYR A 475 23.73 12.86 15.00
C TYR A 475 24.03 12.70 16.50
N SER A 476 23.11 12.11 17.27
CA SER A 476 23.33 11.78 18.70
C SER A 476 24.41 10.73 18.96
N ASN A 477 24.99 10.13 17.92
CA ASN A 477 26.05 9.11 18.01
C ASN A 477 27.46 9.66 17.70
N GLN A 478 27.62 10.98 17.49
CA GLN A 478 28.91 11.65 17.34
C GLN A 478 29.34 12.36 18.62
#